data_AF-U7QWA4-F1
#
_entry.id   AF-U7QWA4-F1
#
_cell.length_a   1.000
_cell.length_b   1.000
_cell.length_c   1.000
_cell.angle_alpha   90.00
_cell.angle_beta   90.00
_cell.angle_gamma   90.00
#
_symmetry.space_group_name_H-M   'P 1'
#
loop_
_entity.id
_entity.type
_entity.pdbx_description
1 polymer ?
#
loop_
_entity_poly.entity_id
_entity_poly.type
_entity_poly.pdbx_seq_one_letter_code
_entity_poly.pdbx_strand_id
1 'polypeptide(L)'
;IKLLDMEIQTPEIKLSGGSKLVNALHGNEAYFEQAVAVGLAPLMGVKMRLDLIQAFATEFGVEKLIALIREQGLKGKAAVDDGRDGAYLGAQLDMVLEGALNLSFKYASNEEREMEFQLGDVVRGTLAIRAETNIQAGFKYYLVEGYFKAGADIEAEGCFELDKQDNGLYLVFFHEGIVASYYVEYGAGVAPSENIGNSTEKRSRVDNKEQKKWEIYPKLPKEKSTYKLRLSQ
;
A
#
# COMPACT_ATOMS: atom_id res chain seq x y z
N ILE A 1 16.19 18.50 3.06
CA ILE A 1 15.97 17.09 2.72
C ILE A 1 15.55 16.38 4.01
N LYS A 2 14.45 15.63 4.01
CA LYS A 2 13.92 14.99 5.21
C LYS A 2 14.33 13.52 5.20
N LEU A 3 15.21 13.12 6.12
CA LEU A 3 15.71 11.74 6.22
C LEU A 3 14.60 10.77 6.64
N LEU A 4 13.82 11.16 7.65
CA LEU A 4 12.73 10.38 8.22
C LEU A 4 11.46 11.21 8.19
N ASP A 5 10.43 10.64 7.59
CA ASP A 5 9.06 11.13 7.68
C ASP A 5 8.25 10.18 8.56
N MET A 6 7.49 10.75 9.50
CA MET A 6 6.67 9.98 10.44
C MET A 6 5.28 10.58 10.47
N GLU A 7 4.29 9.72 10.31
CA GLU A 7 2.87 10.06 10.31
C GLU A 7 2.15 9.16 11.31
N ILE A 8 1.36 9.78 12.19
CA ILE A 8 0.44 9.06 13.07
C ILE A 8 -0.92 9.01 12.37
N GLN A 9 -1.41 7.80 12.13
CA GLN A 9 -2.72 7.57 11.53
C GLN A 9 -3.78 7.65 12.63
N THR A 10 -4.69 8.61 12.49
CA THR A 10 -5.80 8.82 13.43
C THR A 10 -6.88 7.76 13.26
N PRO A 11 -7.68 7.48 14.31
CA PRO A 11 -8.72 6.49 14.22
C PRO A 11 -9.80 6.82 13.17
N GLU A 12 -10.19 5.83 12.36
CA GLU A 12 -11.36 5.93 11.47
C GLU A 12 -12.51 5.07 12.02
N ILE A 13 -13.64 5.70 12.34
CA ILE A 13 -14.83 5.02 12.87
C ILE A 13 -15.74 4.60 11.72
N LYS A 14 -15.96 3.29 11.57
CA LYS A 14 -16.93 2.71 10.64
C LYS A 14 -18.10 2.15 11.42
N LEU A 15 -19.29 2.69 11.21
CA LEU A 15 -20.53 2.20 11.81
C LEU A 15 -21.41 1.61 10.71
N SER A 16 -21.86 0.38 10.91
CA SER A 16 -22.79 -0.29 9.99
C SER A 16 -23.91 -0.95 10.78
N GLY A 17 -25.10 -0.95 10.20
CA GLY A 17 -26.29 -1.57 10.78
C GLY A 17 -27.11 -2.22 9.69
N GLY A 18 -27.71 -3.36 9.98
CA GLY A 18 -28.53 -4.08 9.03
C GLY A 18 -29.47 -5.07 9.71
N SER A 19 -30.52 -5.47 8.99
CA SER A 19 -31.40 -6.55 9.39
C SER A 19 -31.43 -7.63 8.31
N LYS A 20 -31.47 -8.89 8.73
CA LYS A 20 -31.65 -10.02 7.83
C LYS A 20 -32.72 -10.96 8.39
N LEU A 21 -33.51 -11.57 7.50
CA LEU A 21 -34.45 -12.61 7.90
C LEU A 21 -33.68 -13.94 8.03
N VAL A 22 -33.81 -14.61 9.17
CA VAL A 22 -33.15 -15.88 9.48
C VAL A 22 -34.18 -16.87 10.01
N ASN A 23 -33.99 -18.15 9.72
CA ASN A 23 -34.83 -19.19 10.30
C ASN A 23 -34.36 -19.51 11.73
N ALA A 24 -35.31 -19.68 12.64
CA ALA A 24 -35.07 -20.16 13.99
C ALA A 24 -34.35 -21.53 13.97
N LEU A 25 -33.45 -21.74 14.94
CA LEU A 25 -32.88 -23.06 15.19
C LEU A 25 -33.86 -23.95 15.98
N HIS A 26 -34.71 -23.33 16.81
CA HIS A 26 -35.70 -24.01 17.63
C HIS A 26 -37.14 -23.66 17.21
N GLY A 27 -37.58 -24.19 16.07
CA GLY A 27 -38.95 -24.02 15.60
C GLY A 27 -39.04 -23.89 14.08
N ASN A 28 -40.24 -23.60 13.58
CA ASN A 28 -40.51 -23.35 12.15
C ASN A 28 -40.75 -21.86 11.85
N GLU A 29 -40.37 -20.96 12.77
CA GLU A 29 -40.57 -19.52 12.62
C GLU A 29 -39.30 -18.84 12.10
N ALA A 30 -39.48 -17.76 11.33
CA ALA A 30 -38.40 -16.90 10.92
C ALA A 30 -38.37 -15.65 11.81
N TYR A 31 -37.19 -15.18 12.16
CA TYR A 31 -36.99 -13.95 12.92
C TYR A 31 -36.09 -12.98 12.17
N PHE A 32 -36.19 -11.69 12.51
CA PHE A 32 -35.27 -10.68 12.00
C PHE A 32 -34.06 -10.58 12.93
N GLU A 33 -32.89 -11.00 12.44
CA GLU A 33 -31.62 -10.69 13.09
C GLU A 33 -31.26 -9.24 12.78
N GLN A 34 -31.23 -8.40 13.81
CA GLN A 34 -30.71 -7.04 13.77
C GLN A 34 -29.25 -7.06 14.19
N ALA A 35 -28.37 -6.48 13.39
CA ALA A 35 -26.95 -6.39 13.68
C ALA A 35 -26.46 -4.96 13.59
N VAL A 36 -25.65 -4.57 14.57
CA VAL A 36 -24.88 -3.32 14.57
C VAL A 36 -23.40 -3.70 14.68
N ALA A 37 -22.57 -3.16 13.81
CA ALA A 37 -21.13 -3.35 13.85
C ALA A 37 -20.40 -2.01 13.88
N VAL A 38 -19.39 -1.94 14.75
CA VAL A 38 -18.50 -0.80 14.91
C VAL A 38 -17.08 -1.26 14.61
N GLY A 39 -16.40 -0.58 13.70
CA GLY A 39 -15.01 -0.80 13.35
C GLY A 39 -14.19 0.46 13.59
N LEU A 40 -12.94 0.28 14.05
CA LEU A 40 -11.91 1.28 14.21
C LEU A 40 -10.70 0.79 13.41
N ALA A 41 -10.48 1.36 12.22
CA ALA A 41 -9.50 0.84 11.26
C ALA A 41 -8.70 1.98 10.58
N PRO A 42 -7.52 2.36 11.11
CA PRO A 42 -6.94 1.85 12.36
C PRO A 42 -7.66 2.41 13.60
N LEU A 43 -7.53 1.75 14.75
CA LEU A 43 -7.64 2.37 16.06
C LEU A 43 -6.45 3.30 16.29
N MET A 44 -5.26 2.80 15.98
CA MET A 44 -4.01 3.57 15.97
C MET A 44 -3.12 3.01 14.88
N GLY A 45 -2.45 3.89 14.15
CA GLY A 45 -1.45 3.49 13.18
C GLY A 45 -0.27 4.43 13.17
N VAL A 46 0.87 3.92 12.73
CA VAL A 46 2.10 4.68 12.52
C VAL A 46 2.65 4.30 11.17
N LYS A 47 3.04 5.31 10.40
CA LYS A 47 3.76 5.15 9.16
C LYS A 47 5.06 5.93 9.24
N MET A 48 6.16 5.24 8.97
CA MET A 48 7.49 5.82 8.88
C MET A 48 8.03 5.59 7.47
N ARG A 49 8.56 6.65 6.85
CA ARG A 49 9.26 6.58 5.57
C ARG A 49 10.70 7.06 5.77
N LEU A 50 11.66 6.22 5.46
CA LEU A 50 13.09 6.47 5.54
C LEU A 50 13.67 6.56 4.13
N ASP A 51 14.31 7.67 3.80
CA ASP A 51 15.06 7.84 2.55
C ASP A 51 16.45 7.20 2.70
N LEU A 52 16.63 6.00 2.11
CA LEU A 52 17.85 5.22 2.30
C LEU A 52 19.06 5.82 1.59
N ILE A 53 18.85 6.55 0.48
CA ILE A 53 19.94 7.28 -0.20
C ILE A 53 20.44 8.39 0.71
N GLN A 54 19.53 9.12 1.35
CA GLN A 54 19.90 10.16 2.31
C GLN A 54 20.52 9.56 3.58
N ALA A 55 20.03 8.42 4.06
CA ALA A 55 20.62 7.70 5.20
C ALA A 55 22.06 7.31 4.92
N PHE A 56 22.32 6.72 3.75
CA PHE A 56 23.66 6.43 3.27
C PHE A 56 24.49 7.71 3.16
N ALA A 57 23.94 8.78 2.58
CA ALA A 57 24.68 10.03 2.41
C ALA A 57 25.15 10.61 3.76
N THR A 58 24.32 10.52 4.79
CA THR A 58 24.65 10.95 6.16
C THR A 58 25.73 10.09 6.79
N GLU A 59 25.62 8.76 6.66
CA GLU A 59 26.62 7.82 7.20
C GLU A 59 28.02 8.06 6.62
N PHE A 60 28.10 8.41 5.33
CA PHE A 60 29.37 8.64 4.62
C PHE A 60 29.76 10.12 4.50
N GLY A 61 28.99 11.05 5.07
CA GLY A 61 29.29 12.50 5.04
C GLY A 61 29.26 13.14 3.64
N VAL A 62 28.45 12.61 2.72
CA VAL A 62 28.30 13.06 1.32
C VAL A 62 26.95 13.74 1.04
N GLU A 63 26.25 14.20 2.08
CA GLU A 63 24.90 14.76 2.00
C GLU A 63 24.81 15.93 1.03
N LYS A 64 25.81 16.83 1.03
CA LYS A 64 25.86 17.97 0.12
C LYS A 64 25.98 17.55 -1.34
N LEU A 65 26.77 16.52 -1.62
CA LEU A 65 26.96 15.99 -2.97
C LEU A 65 25.66 15.34 -3.47
N ILE A 66 25.03 14.49 -2.65
CA ILE A 66 23.77 13.84 -2.99
C ILE A 66 22.63 14.84 -3.17
N ALA A 67 22.56 15.86 -2.31
CA ALA A 67 21.62 16.96 -2.44
C ALA A 67 21.77 17.68 -3.79
N LEU A 68 23.00 18.02 -4.16
CA LEU A 68 23.30 18.67 -5.43
C LEU A 68 22.96 17.79 -6.63
N ILE A 69 23.27 16.49 -6.59
CA ILE A 69 22.90 15.55 -7.66
C ILE A 69 21.38 15.48 -7.83
N ARG A 70 20.61 15.40 -6.74
CA ARG A 70 19.14 15.39 -6.81
C ARG A 70 18.57 16.69 -7.35
N GLU A 71 19.10 17.82 -6.89
CA GLU A 71 18.67 19.14 -7.36
C GLU A 71 18.95 19.32 -8.85
N GLN A 72 20.18 19.07 -9.29
CA GLN A 72 20.55 19.22 -10.71
C GLN A 72 19.87 18.16 -11.58
N GLY A 73 19.74 16.92 -11.08
CA GLY A 73 19.10 15.82 -11.79
C GLY A 73 17.63 16.13 -12.12
N LEU A 74 16.90 16.81 -11.25
CA LEU A 74 15.48 17.12 -11.47
C LEU A 74 15.22 18.50 -12.11
N LYS A 75 16.26 19.32 -12.33
CA LYS A 75 16.15 20.72 -12.75
C LYS A 75 15.42 20.94 -14.08
N GLY A 76 15.42 19.96 -14.98
CA GLY A 76 14.67 20.02 -16.25
C GLY A 76 13.33 19.29 -16.26
N LYS A 77 12.93 18.65 -15.14
CA LYS A 77 11.74 17.80 -15.11
C LYS A 77 10.46 18.57 -15.42
N ALA A 78 10.25 19.71 -14.73
CA ALA A 78 9.07 20.55 -14.96
C ALA A 78 8.99 21.06 -16.40
N ALA A 79 10.13 21.44 -17.00
CA ALA A 79 10.17 21.88 -18.39
C ALA A 79 9.76 20.74 -19.34
N VAL A 80 10.30 19.53 -19.16
CA VAL A 80 9.94 18.35 -19.98
C VAL A 80 8.48 17.96 -19.80
N ASP A 81 7.97 17.96 -18.56
CA ASP A 81 6.57 17.64 -18.24
C ASP A 81 5.61 18.68 -18.85
N ASP A 82 6.01 19.95 -18.93
CA ASP A 82 5.30 21.03 -19.63
C ASP A 82 5.46 20.98 -21.16
N GLY A 83 6.22 20.02 -21.69
CA GLY A 83 6.50 19.88 -23.11
C GLY A 83 7.47 20.93 -23.67
N ARG A 84 8.31 21.54 -22.83
CA ARG A 84 9.42 22.42 -23.21
C ARG A 84 10.74 21.66 -23.22
N ASP A 85 11.75 22.27 -23.83
CA ASP A 85 13.08 21.69 -23.89
C ASP A 85 13.70 21.52 -22.50
N GLY A 86 14.29 20.35 -22.28
CA GLY A 86 14.91 20.01 -21.01
C GLY A 86 15.30 18.54 -20.92
N ALA A 87 16.00 18.21 -19.84
CA ALA A 87 16.32 16.83 -19.49
C ALA A 87 16.34 16.67 -17.97
N TYR A 88 16.04 15.47 -17.50
CA TYR A 88 16.09 15.14 -16.09
C TYR A 88 16.48 13.68 -15.84
N LEU A 89 17.04 13.46 -14.65
CA LEU A 89 17.36 12.16 -14.07
C LEU A 89 17.01 12.23 -12.57
N GLY A 90 16.21 11.29 -12.10
CA GLY A 90 15.81 11.14 -10.71
C GLY A 90 15.98 9.70 -10.25
N ALA A 91 16.32 9.55 -8.96
CA ALA A 91 16.38 8.25 -8.30
C ALA A 91 15.85 8.37 -6.87
N GLN A 92 15.14 7.35 -6.42
CA GLN A 92 14.53 7.22 -5.11
C GLN A 92 14.70 5.79 -4.63
N LEU A 93 15.04 5.65 -3.34
CA LEU A 93 15.05 4.38 -2.64
C LEU A 93 14.57 4.67 -1.21
N ASP A 94 13.35 4.23 -0.92
CA ASP A 94 12.69 4.44 0.36
C ASP A 94 12.44 3.10 1.04
N MET A 95 12.55 3.11 2.37
CA MET A 95 11.99 2.07 3.23
C MET A 95 10.77 2.64 3.95
N VAL A 96 9.64 1.95 3.86
CA VAL A 96 8.39 2.30 4.53
C VAL A 96 8.06 1.22 5.56
N LEU A 97 7.94 1.63 6.82
CA LEU A 97 7.46 0.79 7.91
C LEU A 97 6.08 1.30 8.32
N GLU A 98 5.06 0.47 8.20
CA GLU A 98 3.68 0.82 8.49
C GLU A 98 3.09 -0.20 9.47
N GLY A 99 2.58 0.27 10.59
CA GLY A 99 1.94 -0.58 11.60
C GLY A 99 0.56 -0.03 11.93
N ALA A 100 -0.44 -0.90 11.99
CA ALA A 100 -1.81 -0.53 12.30
C ALA A 100 -2.47 -1.56 13.20
N LEU A 101 -3.18 -1.08 14.22
CA LEU A 101 -4.04 -1.88 15.08
C LEU A 101 -5.49 -1.57 14.72
N ASN A 102 -6.25 -2.57 14.30
CA ASN A 102 -7.67 -2.47 13.96
C ASN A 102 -8.51 -3.14 15.05
N LEU A 103 -9.61 -2.51 15.44
CA LEU A 103 -10.61 -3.09 16.36
C LEU A 103 -11.97 -3.17 15.69
N SER A 104 -12.70 -4.26 15.92
CA SER A 104 -14.08 -4.39 15.48
C SER A 104 -14.94 -5.04 16.56
N PHE A 105 -16.20 -4.61 16.66
CA PHE A 105 -17.19 -5.11 17.62
C PHE A 105 -18.52 -5.26 16.91
N LYS A 106 -19.24 -6.36 17.16
CA LYS A 106 -20.56 -6.60 16.57
C LYS A 106 -21.56 -6.96 17.66
N TYR A 107 -22.74 -6.37 17.60
CA TYR A 107 -23.90 -6.78 18.39
C TYR A 107 -24.94 -7.31 17.44
N ALA A 108 -25.46 -8.51 17.69
CA ALA A 108 -26.52 -9.12 16.88
C ALA A 108 -27.62 -9.67 17.77
N SER A 109 -28.88 -9.52 17.35
CA SER A 109 -30.02 -10.08 18.08
C SER A 109 -30.14 -11.59 17.83
N ASN A 110 -30.28 -12.39 18.90
CA ASN A 110 -30.53 -13.82 18.81
C ASN A 110 -32.03 -14.13 18.57
N GLU A 111 -32.39 -15.41 18.56
CA GLU A 111 -33.77 -15.91 18.36
C GLU A 111 -34.75 -15.37 19.43
N GLU A 112 -34.27 -15.14 20.64
CA GLU A 112 -35.04 -14.58 21.77
C GLU A 112 -35.14 -13.04 21.72
N ARG A 113 -34.62 -12.41 20.65
CA ARG A 113 -34.49 -10.96 20.46
C ARG A 113 -33.58 -10.28 21.48
N GLU A 114 -32.74 -11.05 22.15
CA GLU A 114 -31.69 -10.51 23.02
C GLU A 114 -30.47 -10.12 22.20
N MET A 115 -29.88 -8.96 22.52
CA MET A 115 -28.68 -8.49 21.85
C MET A 115 -27.47 -9.18 22.45
N GLU A 116 -26.85 -10.06 21.69
CA GLU A 116 -25.61 -10.70 22.08
C GLU A 116 -24.40 -9.96 21.51
N PHE A 117 -23.43 -9.72 22.39
CA PHE A 117 -22.13 -9.26 21.98
C PHE A 117 -21.41 -10.38 21.25
N GLN A 118 -21.24 -10.20 19.94
CA GLN A 118 -20.34 -10.99 19.15
C GLN A 118 -19.01 -10.23 19.12
N LEU A 119 -17.96 -10.88 19.62
CA LEU A 119 -16.64 -10.51 19.14
C LEU A 119 -16.73 -10.61 17.60
N GLY A 120 -16.65 -9.48 16.89
CA GLY A 120 -16.41 -9.49 15.44
C GLY A 120 -15.04 -10.13 15.14
N ASP A 121 -14.50 -9.95 13.94
CA ASP A 121 -13.09 -10.29 13.67
C ASP A 121 -12.20 -9.37 14.54
N VAL A 122 -11.96 -9.79 15.78
CA VAL A 122 -11.64 -8.91 16.90
C VAL A 122 -10.15 -8.78 17.05
N VAL A 123 -9.74 -7.51 17.08
CA VAL A 123 -8.37 -7.05 17.28
C VAL A 123 -7.41 -7.69 16.29
N ARG A 124 -7.36 -7.11 15.08
CA ARG A 124 -6.32 -7.44 14.09
C ARG A 124 -5.25 -6.37 14.12
N GLY A 125 -4.02 -6.76 14.44
CA GLY A 125 -2.85 -5.93 14.20
C GLY A 125 -2.15 -6.31 12.91
N THR A 126 -1.56 -5.33 12.26
CA THR A 126 -0.77 -5.45 11.03
C THR A 126 0.54 -4.71 11.20
N LEU A 127 1.60 -5.27 10.63
CA LEU A 127 2.92 -4.67 10.53
C LEU A 127 3.45 -4.95 9.13
N ALA A 128 3.49 -3.94 8.29
CA ALA A 128 3.99 -3.98 6.93
C ALA A 128 5.35 -3.30 6.83
N ILE A 129 6.27 -3.96 6.12
CA ILE A 129 7.57 -3.43 5.73
C ILE A 129 7.60 -3.41 4.20
N ARG A 130 7.89 -2.25 3.63
CA ARG A 130 8.06 -2.06 2.20
C ARG A 130 9.40 -1.42 1.90
N ALA A 131 10.04 -1.84 0.83
CA ALA A 131 11.14 -1.09 0.24
C ALA A 131 10.79 -0.79 -1.22
N GLU A 132 10.84 0.49 -1.57
CA GLU A 132 10.40 1.05 -2.84
C GLU A 132 11.61 1.67 -3.54
N THR A 133 11.83 1.31 -4.80
CA THR A 133 12.85 1.91 -5.65
C THR A 133 12.23 2.51 -6.89
N ASN A 134 12.71 3.68 -7.30
CA ASN A 134 12.30 4.33 -8.53
C ASN A 134 13.49 5.02 -9.18
N ILE A 135 13.68 4.80 -10.47
CA ILE A 135 14.61 5.52 -11.32
C ILE A 135 13.80 6.08 -12.48
N GLN A 136 13.95 7.37 -12.74
CA GLN A 136 13.26 8.04 -13.83
C GLN A 136 14.22 8.95 -14.60
N ALA A 137 14.07 8.99 -15.91
CA ALA A 137 14.75 9.93 -16.77
C ALA A 137 13.80 10.40 -17.87
N GLY A 138 14.02 11.61 -18.37
CA GLY A 138 13.27 12.11 -19.50
C GLY A 138 13.97 13.27 -20.15
N PHE A 139 13.68 13.46 -21.43
CA PHE A 139 14.21 14.57 -22.21
C PHE A 139 13.21 15.00 -23.26
N LYS A 140 13.32 16.28 -23.65
CA LYS A 140 12.68 16.84 -24.81
C LYS A 140 13.59 17.89 -25.42
N TYR A 141 13.78 17.80 -26.73
CA TYR A 141 14.50 18.80 -27.51
C TYR A 141 13.80 18.96 -28.86
N TYR A 142 13.25 20.15 -29.11
CA TYR A 142 12.46 20.45 -30.30
C TYR A 142 11.29 19.45 -30.48
N LEU A 143 11.38 18.61 -31.51
CA LEU A 143 10.35 17.65 -31.90
C LEU A 143 10.60 16.27 -31.30
N VAL A 144 11.76 16.00 -30.70
CA VAL A 144 12.13 14.69 -30.18
C VAL A 144 11.95 14.67 -28.67
N GLU A 145 11.20 13.69 -28.17
CA GLU A 145 11.00 13.47 -26.74
C GLU A 145 11.21 11.99 -26.39
N GLY A 146 11.64 11.75 -25.16
CA GLY A 146 11.80 10.41 -24.65
C GLY A 146 11.73 10.37 -23.13
N TYR A 147 11.31 9.22 -22.60
CA TYR A 147 11.25 8.99 -21.17
C TYR A 147 11.54 7.53 -20.83
N PHE A 148 12.01 7.34 -19.61
CA PHE A 148 12.26 6.05 -19.00
C PHE A 148 11.88 6.13 -17.53
N LYS A 149 11.19 5.10 -17.04
CA LYS A 149 10.87 4.90 -15.62
C LYS A 149 11.05 3.42 -15.32
N ALA A 150 11.74 3.13 -14.24
CA ALA A 150 11.82 1.79 -13.69
C ALA A 150 11.64 1.85 -12.19
N GLY A 151 11.03 0.83 -11.63
CA GLY A 151 10.94 0.70 -10.19
C GLY A 151 10.80 -0.75 -9.78
N ALA A 152 11.13 -0.99 -8.52
CA ALA A 152 10.94 -2.27 -7.89
C ALA A 152 10.48 -2.07 -6.46
N ASP A 153 9.60 -2.95 -6.02
CA ASP A 153 8.97 -2.92 -4.73
C ASP A 153 9.10 -4.31 -4.10
N ILE A 154 9.44 -4.36 -2.83
CA ILE A 154 9.31 -5.57 -2.01
C ILE A 154 8.46 -5.23 -0.80
N GLU A 155 7.52 -6.10 -0.48
CA GLU A 155 6.55 -5.93 0.59
C GLU A 155 6.46 -7.21 1.42
N ALA A 156 6.43 -7.05 2.73
CA ALA A 156 6.15 -8.11 3.70
C ALA A 156 5.16 -7.58 4.73
N GLU A 157 4.08 -8.32 5.00
CA GLU A 157 3.09 -7.95 6.00
C GLU A 157 2.89 -9.08 7.01
N GLY A 158 3.25 -8.80 8.27
CA GLY A 158 2.92 -9.62 9.42
C GLY A 158 1.58 -9.20 10.02
N CYS A 159 0.81 -10.17 10.47
CA CYS A 159 -0.51 -9.99 11.07
C CYS A 159 -0.60 -10.72 12.41
N PHE A 160 -1.43 -10.20 13.30
CA PHE A 160 -1.89 -10.93 14.46
C PHE A 160 -3.38 -10.68 14.69
N GLU A 161 -4.08 -11.66 15.23
CA GLU A 161 -5.50 -11.54 15.54
C GLU A 161 -5.85 -12.27 16.85
N LEU A 162 -6.82 -11.75 17.60
CA LEU A 162 -7.39 -12.49 18.74
C LEU A 162 -8.36 -13.55 18.24
N ASP A 163 -8.20 -14.76 18.75
CA ASP A 163 -8.95 -15.94 18.35
C ASP A 163 -9.51 -16.64 19.60
N LYS A 164 -10.83 -16.57 19.78
CA LYS A 164 -11.51 -17.25 20.89
C LYS A 164 -11.80 -18.68 20.46
N GLN A 165 -11.18 -19.63 21.14
CA GLN A 165 -11.38 -21.07 20.96
C GLN A 165 -12.05 -21.66 22.21
N ASP A 166 -12.60 -22.87 22.12
CA ASP A 166 -13.30 -23.53 23.22
C ASP A 166 -12.45 -23.67 24.50
N ASN A 167 -11.12 -23.78 24.34
CA ASN A 167 -10.17 -23.96 25.43
C ASN A 167 -9.44 -22.67 25.86
N GLY A 168 -9.85 -21.50 25.38
CA GLY A 168 -9.32 -20.20 25.81
C GLY A 168 -9.17 -19.16 24.69
N LEU A 169 -8.65 -18.00 25.06
CA LEU A 169 -8.34 -16.90 24.13
C LEU A 169 -6.89 -16.99 23.67
N TYR A 170 -6.66 -16.87 22.36
CA TYR A 170 -5.34 -16.91 21.74
C TYR A 170 -5.06 -15.64 20.95
N LEU A 171 -3.79 -15.25 20.91
CA LEU A 171 -3.23 -14.35 19.90
C LEU A 171 -2.58 -15.20 18.82
N VAL A 172 -3.11 -15.17 17.61
CA VAL A 172 -2.63 -15.99 16.48
C VAL A 172 -1.84 -15.09 15.54
N PHE A 173 -0.58 -15.46 15.26
CA PHE A 173 0.30 -14.72 14.36
C PHE A 173 0.32 -15.36 12.98
N PHE A 174 0.25 -14.57 11.92
CA PHE A 174 0.22 -15.05 10.54
C PHE A 174 0.80 -13.96 9.62
N HIS A 175 0.95 -14.20 8.32
CA HIS A 175 1.51 -13.19 7.40
C HIS A 175 0.99 -13.36 5.98
N GLU A 176 0.91 -12.25 5.24
CA GLU A 176 0.44 -12.23 3.84
C GLU A 176 1.55 -12.62 2.84
N GLY A 177 2.71 -13.05 3.36
CA GLY A 177 3.84 -13.51 2.56
C GLY A 177 4.83 -12.39 2.29
N ILE A 178 5.80 -12.68 1.41
CA ILE A 178 6.74 -11.69 0.89
C ILE A 178 6.54 -11.64 -0.60
N VAL A 179 6.27 -10.45 -1.12
CA VAL A 179 5.94 -10.22 -2.52
C VAL A 179 6.89 -9.18 -3.08
N ALA A 180 7.38 -9.43 -4.29
CA ALA A 180 8.17 -8.47 -5.03
C ALA A 180 7.53 -8.16 -6.37
N SER A 181 7.72 -6.94 -6.83
CA SER A 181 7.34 -6.52 -8.17
C SER A 181 8.38 -5.60 -8.78
N TYR A 182 8.45 -5.59 -10.10
CA TYR A 182 9.13 -4.54 -10.84
C TYR A 182 8.22 -4.01 -11.94
N TYR A 183 8.48 -2.79 -12.37
CA TYR A 183 7.97 -2.25 -13.61
C TYR A 183 9.07 -1.53 -14.37
N VAL A 184 8.95 -1.55 -15.69
CA VAL A 184 9.75 -0.75 -16.61
C VAL A 184 8.78 -0.11 -17.60
N GLU A 185 8.89 1.20 -17.77
CA GLU A 185 8.11 1.98 -18.70
C GLU A 185 9.05 2.89 -19.48
N TYR A 186 8.96 2.87 -20.80
CA TYR A 186 9.76 3.77 -21.63
C TYR A 186 8.99 4.16 -22.88
N GLY A 187 9.30 5.33 -23.38
CA GLY A 187 8.79 5.76 -24.66
C GLY A 187 9.66 6.78 -25.36
N ALA A 188 9.49 6.84 -26.67
CA ALA A 188 10.14 7.81 -27.53
C ALA A 188 9.16 8.29 -28.60
N GLY A 189 9.24 9.56 -28.95
CA GLY A 189 8.34 10.19 -29.90
C GLY A 189 9.02 11.28 -30.71
N VAL A 190 8.48 11.48 -31.91
CA VAL A 190 8.77 12.64 -32.76
C VAL A 190 7.45 13.36 -33.05
N ALA A 191 7.39 14.65 -32.75
CA ALA A 191 6.26 15.50 -33.11
C ALA A 191 6.33 15.86 -34.61
N PRO A 192 5.20 15.85 -35.34
CA PRO A 192 5.19 16.27 -36.74
C PRO A 192 5.58 17.74 -36.87
N SER A 193 6.31 18.08 -37.92
CA SER A 193 6.73 19.46 -38.20
C SER A 193 5.55 20.30 -38.68
N GLU A 194 5.38 21.52 -38.17
CA GLU A 194 4.24 22.43 -38.43
C GLU A 194 4.06 22.94 -39.88
N ASN A 195 4.70 22.34 -40.89
CA ASN A 195 4.49 22.72 -42.29
C ASN A 195 4.36 21.50 -43.21
N ILE A 196 3.13 21.11 -43.53
CA ILE A 196 2.59 20.91 -44.89
C ILE A 196 1.14 20.40 -44.73
N GLY A 197 0.24 20.97 -45.54
CA GLY A 197 -1.20 20.95 -45.35
C GLY A 197 -1.85 19.57 -45.15
N ASN A 198 -2.90 19.58 -44.33
CA ASN A 198 -4.04 18.68 -44.38
C ASN A 198 -3.71 17.18 -44.53
N SER A 199 -2.96 16.63 -43.58
CA SER A 199 -3.09 15.22 -43.24
C SER A 199 -2.91 15.03 -41.74
N THR A 200 -3.75 14.19 -41.15
CA THR A 200 -3.78 13.86 -39.73
C THR A 200 -2.52 13.05 -39.37
N GLU A 201 -1.36 13.70 -39.28
CA GLU A 201 -0.10 13.03 -38.95
C GLU A 201 -0.11 12.60 -37.49
N LYS A 202 -0.34 11.29 -37.29
CA LYS A 202 -0.25 10.62 -35.99
C LYS A 202 1.17 10.80 -35.45
N ARG A 203 1.28 11.33 -34.22
CA ARG A 203 2.49 11.22 -33.40
C ARG A 203 2.95 9.76 -33.41
N SER A 204 4.14 9.48 -33.95
CA SER A 204 4.75 8.16 -33.81
C SER A 204 5.33 8.08 -32.41
N ARG A 205 4.48 7.67 -31.46
CA ARG A 205 4.87 7.46 -30.07
C ARG A 205 4.93 5.96 -29.83
N VAL A 206 6.12 5.46 -29.53
CA VAL A 206 6.30 4.09 -29.06
C VAL A 206 6.33 4.16 -27.54
N ASP A 207 5.30 3.64 -26.89
CA ASP A 207 5.25 3.48 -25.43
C ASP A 207 5.25 1.99 -25.12
N ASN A 208 6.17 1.55 -24.27
CA ASN A 208 6.21 0.18 -23.77
C ASN A 208 6.13 0.21 -22.24
N LYS A 209 5.36 -0.72 -21.69
CA LYS A 209 5.24 -0.93 -20.26
C LYS A 209 5.25 -2.42 -19.96
N GLU A 210 6.20 -2.84 -19.14
CA GLU A 210 6.27 -4.18 -18.60
C GLU A 210 6.16 -4.11 -17.08
N GLN A 211 5.38 -5.01 -16.50
CA GLN A 211 5.28 -5.17 -15.05
C GLN A 211 5.25 -6.66 -14.73
N LYS A 212 6.02 -7.07 -13.72
CA LYS A 212 5.94 -8.42 -13.15
C LYS A 212 5.82 -8.34 -11.65
N LYS A 213 5.12 -9.32 -11.09
CA LYS A 213 4.93 -9.51 -9.65
C LYS A 213 5.10 -10.98 -9.36
N TRP A 214 5.84 -11.32 -8.31
CA TRP A 214 6.03 -12.68 -7.86
C TRP A 214 6.02 -12.77 -6.35
N GLU A 215 5.63 -13.93 -5.87
CA GLU A 215 5.68 -14.28 -4.45
C GLU A 215 7.06 -14.87 -4.15
N ILE A 216 7.80 -14.25 -3.24
CA ILE A 216 9.08 -14.74 -2.73
C ILE A 216 8.84 -15.77 -1.64
N TYR A 217 7.86 -15.51 -0.76
CA TYR A 217 7.49 -16.40 0.32
C TYR A 217 5.97 -16.47 0.45
N PRO A 218 5.38 -17.69 0.49
CA PRO A 218 3.94 -17.83 0.49
C PRO A 218 3.31 -17.31 1.76
N LYS A 219 2.07 -16.82 1.65
CA LYS A 219 1.29 -16.43 2.83
C LYS A 219 1.11 -17.61 3.78
N LEU A 220 1.21 -17.32 5.08
CA LEU A 220 0.77 -18.22 6.13
C LEU A 220 -0.62 -17.72 6.56
N PRO A 221 -1.72 -18.39 6.19
CA PRO A 221 -3.04 -17.98 6.62
C PRO A 221 -3.27 -18.34 8.10
N LYS A 222 -4.14 -17.58 8.79
CA LYS A 222 -4.45 -17.73 10.22
C LYS A 222 -4.78 -19.17 10.60
N GLU A 223 -5.59 -19.86 9.79
CA GLU A 223 -6.10 -21.21 10.06
C GLU A 223 -4.98 -22.26 10.04
N LYS A 224 -3.90 -21.99 9.30
CA LYS A 224 -2.72 -22.86 9.22
C LYS A 224 -1.62 -22.45 10.19
N SER A 225 -1.79 -21.36 10.94
CA SER A 225 -0.75 -20.88 11.84
C SER A 225 -0.62 -21.77 13.07
N THR A 226 0.60 -22.23 13.30
CA THR A 226 1.03 -22.90 14.54
C THR A 226 1.55 -21.88 15.58
N TYR A 227 1.68 -20.61 15.21
CA TYR A 227 2.19 -19.55 16.07
C TYR A 227 1.03 -18.93 16.86
N LYS A 228 0.73 -19.52 18.01
CA LYS A 228 -0.37 -19.09 18.88
C LYS A 228 0.13 -18.84 20.29
N LEU A 229 -0.25 -17.71 20.88
CA LEU A 229 0.01 -17.38 22.28
C LEU A 229 -1.31 -17.41 23.05
N ARG A 230 -1.43 -18.31 24.03
CA ARG A 230 -2.62 -18.38 24.91
C ARG A 230 -2.58 -17.21 25.90
N LEU A 231 -3.67 -16.46 25.99
CA LEU A 231 -3.78 -15.24 26.82
C LEU A 231 -4.52 -15.47 28.14
N SER A 232 -5.27 -16.56 28.28
CA SER A 232 -5.98 -16.95 29.50
C SER A 232 -5.46 -18.29 30.00
N GLN A 233 -4.91 -18.35 31.22
CA GLN A 233 -4.54 -19.60 31.89
C GLN A 233 -5.78 -20.42 32.27
#